data_AF-A0A6V8L1K7-F1
#
_entry.id   AF-A0A6V8L1K7-F1
#
_cell.length_a   1.000
_cell.length_b   1.000
_cell.length_c   1.000
_cell.angle_alpha   90.00
_cell.angle_beta   90.00
_cell.angle_gamma   90.00
#
_symmetry.space_group_name_H-M   'P 1'
#
loop_
_entity.id
_entity.type
_entity.pdbx_description
1 polymer ?
#
loop_
_entity_poly.entity_id
_entity_poly.type
_entity_poly.pdbx_seq_one_letter_code
_entity_poly.pdbx_strand_id
1 'polypeptide(L)'
;MRNNAMRWRSRLGALAGLLALLIGGAVLVAPGAAFADTATLSRRPLGPHSYILNFTITNDTSAPINGWRMEFDLPPGELVQGLFAFDIRVTRADPHFILENARQIVLAPGQSASYGIAILGDSWPINCVTRGTPCSITTAVSS
;
A
#
# COMPACT_ATOMS: atom_id res chain seq x y z
N MET A 1 23.98 31.24 -75.54
CA MET A 1 25.34 31.69 -75.11
C MET A 1 25.19 32.28 -73.71
N ARG A 2 25.98 32.01 -72.66
CA ARG A 2 26.96 30.99 -72.28
C ARG A 2 27.06 31.13 -70.74
N ASN A 3 27.15 30.01 -70.02
CA ASN A 3 27.27 29.91 -68.57
C ASN A 3 28.43 30.74 -68.00
N ASN A 4 28.38 31.06 -66.69
CA ASN A 4 29.51 30.76 -65.80
C ASN A 4 29.12 30.82 -64.32
N ALA A 5 29.15 29.65 -63.70
CA ALA A 5 29.26 29.49 -62.26
C ALA A 5 30.72 29.69 -61.84
N MET A 6 30.95 30.27 -60.66
CA MET A 6 32.17 29.97 -59.90
C MET A 6 31.89 30.01 -58.40
N ARG A 7 32.10 28.85 -57.78
CA ARG A 7 31.89 28.51 -56.37
C ARG A 7 33.11 28.95 -55.58
N TRP A 8 32.98 29.49 -54.36
CA TRP A 8 34.07 29.39 -53.38
C TRP A 8 33.64 29.48 -51.90
N ARG A 9 33.49 28.27 -51.32
CA ARG A 9 33.95 27.79 -50.00
C ARG A 9 33.43 28.43 -48.70
N SER A 10 32.47 27.69 -48.11
CA SER A 10 32.29 27.29 -46.70
C SER A 10 33.05 28.02 -45.58
N ARG A 11 32.29 28.53 -44.60
CA ARG A 11 32.67 28.45 -43.17
C ARG A 11 31.46 27.98 -42.35
N LEU A 12 31.63 26.84 -41.70
CA LEU A 12 30.74 26.38 -40.63
C LEU A 12 30.76 27.41 -39.50
N GLY A 13 29.59 27.82 -39.04
CA GLY A 13 29.37 28.59 -37.82
C GLY A 13 28.24 27.93 -37.05
N ALA A 14 28.56 27.44 -35.87
CA ALA A 14 27.74 26.56 -35.04
C ALA A 14 26.59 27.28 -34.32
N LEU A 15 25.51 26.51 -34.07
CA LEU A 15 24.75 26.40 -32.81
C LEU A 15 24.35 27.68 -32.04
N ALA A 16 23.05 27.98 -32.03
CA ALA A 16 22.24 28.38 -30.87
C ALA A 16 20.76 28.25 -31.30
N GLY A 17 19.88 27.44 -30.72
CA GLY A 17 19.77 26.98 -29.34
C GLY A 17 18.75 27.86 -28.60
N LEU A 18 17.46 27.49 -28.64
CA LEU A 18 16.65 27.18 -27.45
C LEU A 18 15.21 26.85 -27.86
N LEU A 19 14.83 25.61 -27.57
CA LEU A 19 13.46 25.07 -27.63
C LEU A 19 12.64 25.71 -26.50
N ALA A 20 11.46 26.24 -26.81
CA ALA A 20 10.49 26.63 -25.81
C ALA A 20 9.94 25.37 -25.12
N LEU A 21 10.32 25.15 -23.85
CA LEU A 21 9.67 24.14 -23.01
C LEU A 21 8.27 24.65 -22.62
N LEU A 22 7.25 24.04 -23.21
CA LEU A 22 5.86 24.21 -22.77
C LEU A 22 5.64 23.46 -21.46
N ILE A 23 5.12 24.20 -20.49
CA ILE A 23 4.76 23.77 -19.15
C ILE A 23 3.47 22.98 -19.26
N GLY A 24 3.54 21.66 -19.08
CA GLY A 24 2.40 20.77 -18.97
C GLY A 24 2.61 19.86 -17.76
N GLY A 25 2.44 20.42 -16.56
CA GLY A 25 2.51 19.66 -15.31
C GLY A 25 1.32 18.71 -15.22
N ALA A 26 1.38 17.58 -15.91
CA ALA A 26 0.59 16.43 -15.55
C ALA A 26 1.11 15.96 -14.19
N VAL A 27 0.38 16.29 -13.12
CA VAL A 27 0.51 15.55 -11.87
C VAL A 27 0.02 14.16 -12.20
N LEU A 28 0.97 13.28 -12.53
CA LEU A 28 0.74 11.84 -12.44
C LEU A 28 0.46 11.57 -10.97
N VAL A 29 -0.82 11.57 -10.59
CA VAL A 29 -1.23 10.84 -9.40
C VAL A 29 -0.85 9.41 -9.72
N ALA A 30 0.30 8.97 -9.20
CA ALA A 30 0.65 7.57 -9.25
C ALA A 30 -0.57 6.84 -8.67
N PRO A 31 -1.19 5.89 -9.41
CA PRO A 31 -2.17 5.03 -8.77
C PRO A 31 -1.44 4.43 -7.57
N GLY A 32 -1.91 4.74 -6.36
CA GLY A 32 -1.43 4.06 -5.16
C GLY A 32 -1.49 2.58 -5.52
N ALA A 33 -0.34 1.91 -5.52
CA ALA A 33 -0.24 0.63 -6.22
C ALA A 33 -1.30 -0.34 -5.68
N ALA A 34 -1.84 -1.17 -6.57
CA ALA A 34 -2.86 -2.12 -6.20
C ALA A 34 -2.28 -3.11 -5.17
N PHE A 35 -2.83 -3.13 -3.95
CA PHE A 35 -2.21 -3.75 -2.78
C PHE A 35 -3.25 -4.55 -1.96
N ALA A 36 -3.41 -5.85 -2.27
CA ALA A 36 -4.24 -6.88 -1.64
C ALA A 36 -5.73 -6.56 -1.47
N ASP A 37 -6.60 -7.47 -1.91
CA ASP A 37 -8.04 -7.17 -2.07
C ASP A 37 -8.92 -7.73 -0.93
N THR A 38 -8.41 -8.62 -0.06
CA THR A 38 -9.15 -9.11 1.12
C THR A 38 -8.28 -9.28 2.37
N ALA A 39 -8.89 -8.99 3.52
CA ALA A 39 -8.33 -9.27 4.84
C ALA A 39 -9.31 -10.10 5.67
N THR A 40 -8.78 -11.17 6.27
CA THR A 40 -9.54 -12.03 7.19
C THR A 40 -8.99 -11.88 8.60
N LEU A 41 -9.84 -11.48 9.54
CA LEU A 41 -9.52 -11.28 10.95
C LEU A 41 -9.85 -12.51 11.78
N SER A 42 -9.01 -12.82 12.74
CA SER A 42 -9.30 -13.77 13.82
C SER A 42 -8.67 -13.27 15.13
N ARG A 43 -9.19 -13.74 16.27
CA ARG A 43 -8.64 -13.38 17.58
C ARG A 43 -8.17 -14.60 18.34
N ARG A 44 -7.09 -14.44 19.09
CA ARG A 44 -6.57 -15.42 20.05
C ARG A 44 -6.39 -14.74 21.40
N PRO A 45 -6.92 -15.29 22.51
CA PRO A 45 -6.68 -14.71 23.84
C PRO A 45 -5.19 -14.57 24.14
N LEU A 46 -4.81 -13.44 24.73
CA LEU A 46 -3.45 -13.18 25.21
C LEU A 46 -3.41 -13.16 26.75
N GLY A 47 -4.47 -12.67 27.38
CA GLY A 47 -4.63 -12.60 28.83
C GLY A 47 -6.02 -12.05 29.21
N PRO A 48 -6.24 -11.71 30.49
CA PRO A 48 -7.46 -11.01 30.91
C PRO A 48 -7.62 -9.71 30.11
N HIS A 49 -8.81 -9.51 29.54
CA HIS A 49 -9.14 -8.33 28.74
C HIS A 49 -8.10 -8.01 27.65
N SER A 50 -7.49 -9.02 27.02
CA SER A 50 -6.52 -8.80 25.96
C SER A 50 -6.44 -9.97 25.00
N TYR A 51 -6.17 -9.65 23.74
CA TYR A 51 -6.08 -10.63 22.67
C TYR A 51 -5.06 -10.24 21.60
N ILE A 52 -4.58 -11.24 20.86
CA ILE A 52 -3.88 -11.05 19.59
C ILE A 52 -4.94 -11.01 18.49
N LEU A 53 -5.06 -9.88 17.80
CA LEU A 53 -5.77 -9.77 16.53
C LEU A 53 -4.85 -10.27 15.43
N ASN A 54 -5.16 -11.44 14.88
CA ASN A 54 -4.49 -11.94 13.69
C ASN A 54 -5.25 -11.45 12.45
N PHE A 55 -4.51 -11.02 11.44
CA PHE A 55 -5.08 -10.66 10.15
C PHE A 55 -4.29 -11.31 9.03
N THR A 56 -5.02 -11.98 8.14
CA THR A 56 -4.47 -12.62 6.95
C THR A 56 -4.86 -11.81 5.74
N ILE A 57 -3.85 -11.30 5.05
CA ILE A 57 -3.97 -10.58 3.80
C ILE A 57 -3.80 -11.58 2.66
N THR A 58 -4.74 -11.59 1.71
CA THR A 58 -4.70 -12.49 0.55
C THR A 58 -4.66 -11.67 -0.74
N ASN A 59 -3.85 -12.11 -1.70
CA ASN A 59 -3.90 -11.61 -3.06
C ASN A 59 -4.90 -12.44 -3.88
N ASP A 60 -6.15 -12.00 -3.95
CA ASP A 60 -7.21 -12.58 -4.78
C ASP A 60 -7.25 -12.01 -6.21
N THR A 61 -6.28 -11.17 -6.58
CA THR A 61 -6.12 -10.67 -7.95
C THR A 61 -5.39 -11.69 -8.84
N SER A 62 -5.43 -11.48 -10.16
CA SER A 62 -4.71 -12.29 -11.14
C SER A 62 -3.26 -11.86 -11.37
N ALA A 63 -2.75 -10.84 -10.65
CA ALA A 63 -1.40 -10.31 -10.82
C ALA A 63 -0.64 -10.26 -9.47
N PRO A 64 0.70 -10.29 -9.45
CA PRO A 64 1.45 -10.07 -8.22
C PRO A 64 1.20 -8.67 -7.66
N ILE A 65 1.05 -8.57 -6.34
CA ILE A 65 0.94 -7.30 -5.60
C ILE A 65 2.19 -7.07 -4.77
N ASN A 66 2.55 -5.81 -4.51
CA ASN A 66 3.75 -5.46 -3.75
C ASN A 66 3.44 -4.68 -2.46
N GLY A 67 2.85 -5.36 -1.47
CA GLY A 67 2.48 -4.76 -0.19
C GLY A 67 0.98 -4.80 0.04
N TRP A 68 0.58 -4.27 1.19
CA TRP A 68 -0.79 -4.25 1.67
C TRP A 68 -1.02 -3.08 2.63
N ARG A 69 -2.29 -2.70 2.75
CA ARG A 69 -2.76 -1.68 3.68
C ARG A 69 -4.10 -2.08 4.26
N MET A 70 -4.19 -2.11 5.58
CA MET A 70 -5.41 -2.38 6.32
C MET A 70 -5.71 -1.21 7.25
N GLU A 71 -6.99 -0.85 7.34
CA GLU A 71 -7.47 0.24 8.17
C GLU A 71 -8.59 -0.27 9.05
N PHE A 72 -8.63 0.16 10.31
CA PHE A 72 -9.72 -0.16 11.23
C PHE A 72 -9.79 0.87 12.35
N ASP A 73 -10.94 0.95 13.00
CA ASP A 73 -11.10 1.73 14.21
C ASP A 73 -11.17 0.82 15.44
N LEU A 74 -10.63 1.30 16.55
CA LEU A 74 -10.85 0.70 17.85
C LEU A 74 -11.99 1.43 18.59
N PRO A 75 -12.96 0.70 19.17
CA PRO A 75 -13.93 1.28 20.08
C PRO A 75 -13.26 2.00 21.27
N PRO A 76 -13.91 3.03 21.86
CA PRO A 76 -13.38 3.71 23.03
C PRO A 76 -13.06 2.74 24.17
N GLY A 77 -11.87 2.88 24.76
CA GLY A 77 -11.40 2.03 25.86
C GLY A 77 -10.53 0.85 25.43
N GLU A 78 -10.42 0.59 24.13
CA GLU A 78 -9.50 -0.39 23.56
C GLU A 78 -8.14 0.26 23.25
N LEU A 79 -7.03 -0.46 23.45
CA LEU A 79 -5.68 0.06 23.25
C LEU A 79 -4.79 -0.97 22.53
N VAL A 80 -4.04 -0.54 21.51
CA VAL A 80 -2.97 -1.37 20.95
C VAL A 80 -1.80 -1.41 21.92
N GLN A 81 -1.53 -2.57 22.53
CA GLN A 81 -0.45 -2.74 23.50
C GLN A 81 0.92 -2.99 22.86
N GLY A 82 0.94 -3.51 21.64
CA GLY A 82 2.18 -3.83 20.95
C GLY A 82 1.94 -4.46 19.58
N LEU A 83 2.88 -4.20 18.66
CA LEU A 83 2.94 -4.86 17.36
C LEU A 83 3.75 -6.15 17.52
N PHE A 84 3.15 -7.30 17.22
CA PHE A 84 3.80 -8.59 17.41
C PHE A 84 4.67 -9.01 16.21
N ALA A 85 4.93 -8.10 15.26
CA ALA A 85 5.76 -8.40 14.11
C ALA A 85 6.59 -7.19 13.69
N PHE A 86 7.88 -7.44 13.47
CA PHE A 86 8.86 -6.51 12.88
C PHE A 86 8.50 -6.12 11.42
N ASP A 87 7.44 -6.71 10.88
CA ASP A 87 7.03 -6.64 9.48
C ASP A 87 5.78 -5.76 9.26
N ILE A 88 5.24 -5.15 10.32
CA ILE A 88 4.09 -4.23 10.28
C ILE A 88 4.56 -2.81 10.58
N ARG A 89 4.10 -1.84 9.79
CA ARG A 89 4.27 -0.40 10.03
C ARG A 89 2.92 0.23 10.33
N VAL A 90 2.82 0.92 11.45
CA VAL A 90 1.67 1.77 11.79
C VAL A 90 1.92 3.16 11.23
N THR A 91 1.06 3.63 10.33
CA THR A 91 1.19 4.98 9.73
C THR A 91 0.24 6.01 10.34
N ARG A 92 -0.80 5.55 11.04
CA ARG A 92 -1.68 6.35 11.89
C ARG A 92 -2.17 5.50 13.06
N ALA A 93 -2.33 6.12 14.22
CA ALA A 93 -2.87 5.49 15.41
C ALA A 93 -3.96 6.38 16.05
N ASP A 94 -4.92 5.69 16.67
CA ASP A 94 -5.99 6.14 17.58
C ASP A 94 -6.94 7.26 17.09
N PRO A 95 -8.28 7.03 17.07
CA PRO A 95 -8.96 5.73 17.14
C PRO A 95 -8.84 4.93 15.85
N HIS A 96 -8.36 5.59 14.79
CA HIS A 96 -8.23 5.03 13.45
C HIS A 96 -6.80 4.56 13.20
N PHE A 97 -6.64 3.26 13.04
CA PHE A 97 -5.36 2.60 12.80
C PHE A 97 -5.21 2.32 11.32
N ILE A 98 -4.03 2.68 10.78
CA ILE A 98 -3.62 2.31 9.43
C ILE A 98 -2.35 1.47 9.55
N LEU A 99 -2.44 0.22 9.11
CA LEU A 99 -1.36 -0.75 9.10
C LEU A 99 -0.92 -1.03 7.67
N GLU A 100 0.38 -1.06 7.45
CA GLU A 100 1.01 -1.37 6.17
C GLU A 100 2.19 -2.31 6.37
N ASN A 101 2.70 -2.92 5.30
CA ASN A 101 3.93 -3.70 5.35
C ASN A 101 5.15 -2.81 5.64
N ALA A 102 5.99 -3.20 6.62
CA ALA A 102 7.20 -2.44 6.98
C ALA A 102 8.30 -2.51 5.91
N ARG A 103 8.34 -3.60 5.14
CA ARG A 103 9.21 -3.78 3.97
C ARG A 103 8.38 -4.24 2.78
N GLN A 104 8.84 -3.95 1.57
CA GLN A 104 8.20 -4.46 0.34
C GLN A 104 8.09 -5.99 0.39
N ILE A 105 6.89 -6.49 0.12
CA ILE A 105 6.58 -7.92 0.04
C ILE A 105 5.81 -8.16 -1.23
N VAL A 106 6.24 -9.14 -2.03
CA VAL A 106 5.52 -9.54 -3.23
C VAL A 106 4.66 -10.75 -2.91
N LEU A 107 3.34 -10.61 -3.06
CA LEU A 107 2.39 -11.72 -2.99
C LEU A 107 1.95 -12.06 -4.42
N ALA A 108 2.30 -13.26 -4.89
CA ALA A 108 1.79 -13.77 -6.16
C ALA A 108 0.27 -14.02 -6.08
N PRO A 109 -0.44 -14.19 -7.21
CA PRO A 109 -1.86 -14.55 -7.21
C PRO A 109 -2.15 -15.75 -6.29
N GLY A 110 -3.15 -15.63 -5.43
CA GLY A 110 -3.55 -16.63 -4.43
C GLY A 110 -2.66 -16.73 -3.19
N GLN A 111 -1.55 -15.98 -3.11
CA GLN A 111 -0.69 -16.00 -1.93
C GLN A 111 -1.27 -15.17 -0.78
N SER A 112 -0.93 -15.56 0.45
CA SER A 112 -1.36 -14.87 1.65
C SER A 112 -0.19 -14.59 2.59
N ALA A 113 -0.34 -13.54 3.40
CA ALA A 113 0.56 -13.23 4.51
C ALA A 113 -0.25 -12.93 5.77
N SER A 114 0.20 -13.45 6.90
CA SER A 114 -0.48 -13.31 8.18
C SER A 114 0.35 -12.51 9.17
N TYR A 115 -0.35 -11.71 9.96
CA TYR A 115 0.22 -10.72 10.87
C TYR A 115 -0.57 -10.68 12.17
N GLY A 116 0.01 -10.09 13.22
CA GLY A 116 -0.61 -10.01 14.54
C GLY A 116 -0.31 -8.72 15.28
N ILE A 117 -1.32 -8.16 15.95
CA ILE A 117 -1.19 -7.06 16.91
C ILE A 117 -1.86 -7.45 18.23
N ALA A 118 -1.34 -7.01 19.37
CA ALA A 118 -2.05 -7.15 20.64
C ALA A 118 -2.93 -5.95 20.93
N ILE A 119 -4.13 -6.26 21.39
CA ILE A 119 -5.14 -5.30 21.81
C ILE A 119 -5.47 -5.59 23.27
N LEU A 120 -5.47 -4.55 24.08
CA LEU A 120 -6.08 -4.52 25.40
C LEU A 120 -7.52 -4.03 25.25
N GLY A 121 -8.42 -4.90 25.67
CA GLY A 121 -9.87 -4.79 25.61
C GLY A 121 -10.48 -6.08 25.05
N ASP A 122 -11.79 -6.07 24.85
CA ASP A 122 -12.60 -7.27 24.57
C ASP A 122 -13.37 -7.18 23.24
N SER A 123 -13.44 -5.99 22.68
CA SER A 123 -14.22 -5.66 21.49
C SER A 123 -13.44 -5.98 20.22
N TRP A 124 -14.18 -6.33 19.16
CA TRP A 124 -13.59 -6.41 17.83
C TRP A 124 -13.29 -4.99 17.29
N PRO A 125 -12.28 -4.84 16.42
CA PRO A 125 -12.14 -3.65 15.60
C PRO A 125 -13.40 -3.43 14.75
N ILE A 126 -13.74 -2.17 14.51
CA ILE A 126 -14.86 -1.77 13.67
C ILE A 126 -14.35 -1.05 12.42
N ASN A 127 -15.21 -0.91 11.41
CA ASN A 127 -14.88 -0.25 10.14
C ASN A 127 -13.61 -0.80 9.47
N CYS A 128 -13.32 -2.10 9.66
CA CYS A 128 -12.13 -2.70 9.08
C CYS A 128 -12.27 -2.77 7.56
N VAL A 129 -11.31 -2.18 6.85
CA VAL A 129 -11.23 -2.21 5.39
C VAL A 129 -9.81 -2.45 4.90
N THR A 130 -9.72 -3.06 3.72
CA THR A 130 -8.48 -3.17 2.93
C THR A 130 -8.79 -2.60 1.56
N ARG A 131 -8.21 -1.44 1.22
CA ARG A 131 -8.51 -0.65 0.01
C ARG A 131 -10.01 -0.36 -0.23
N GLY A 132 -10.80 -0.24 0.84
CA GLY A 132 -12.25 -0.01 0.77
C GLY A 132 -13.10 -1.27 0.72
N THR A 133 -12.49 -2.46 0.60
CA THR A 133 -13.18 -3.74 0.79
C THR A 133 -13.28 -4.06 2.28
N PRO A 134 -14.49 -4.36 2.81
CA PRO A 134 -14.66 -4.75 4.21
C PRO A 134 -13.87 -6.01 4.57
N CYS A 135 -13.27 -6.03 5.75
CA CYS A 135 -12.62 -7.23 6.29
C CYS A 135 -13.65 -8.29 6.66
N SER A 136 -13.30 -9.56 6.49
CA SER A 136 -14.09 -10.69 6.96
C SER A 136 -13.61 -11.13 8.35
N ILE A 137 -14.53 -11.60 9.20
CA ILE A 137 -14.19 -12.14 10.51
C ILE A 137 -14.37 -13.66 10.49
N THR A 138 -13.31 -14.39 10.84
CA THR A 138 -13.38 -15.83 11.11
C THR A 138 -13.43 -16.06 12.60
N THR A 139 -14.62 -16.32 13.11
CA THR A 139 -14.78 -16.90 14.44
C THR A 139 -14.56 -18.41 14.29
N ALA A 140 -13.50 -18.96 14.91
CA ALA A 140 -13.41 -20.40 15.04
C ALA A 140 -14.69 -20.88 15.74
N VAL A 141 -15.55 -21.60 15.00
CA VAL A 141 -16.69 -22.29 15.59
C VAL A 141 -16.10 -23.51 16.29
N SER A 142 -15.80 -23.38 17.58
CA SER A 142 -15.60 -24.55 18.41
C SER A 142 -16.97 -25.19 18.60
N SER A 143 -17.25 -26.23 17.81
CA SER A 143 -18.33 -27.19 18.03
C SER A 143 -18.21 -27.90 19.36
#